data_AF-A0AA95M9K3-F1
#
_entry.id   AF-A0AA95M9K3-F1
#
_cell.length_a   1.000
_cell.length_b   1.000
_cell.length_c   1.000
_cell.angle_alpha   90.00
_cell.angle_beta   90.00
_cell.angle_gamma   90.00
#
_symmetry.space_group_name_H-M   'P 1'
#
loop_
_entity.id
_entity.type
_entity.pdbx_description
1 polymer ?
#
loop_
_entity_poly.entity_id
_entity_poly.type
_entity_poly.pdbx_seq_one_letter_code
_entity_poly.pdbx_strand_id
1 'polypeptide(L)' 'MKGTAILFQEQKVTFIEDIDHSIYEEIKDQCGCEQCNCKLENKLVNFGFVSPVFWHEDEIDWDYGY' A
#
# COMPACT_ATOMS: atom_id res chain seq x y z
N MET A 1 -8.22 6.18 -8.65
CA MET A 1 -7.30 5.44 -9.54
C MET A 1 -6.79 4.27 -8.73
N LYS A 2 -6.84 3.07 -9.31
CA LYS A 2 -6.39 1.87 -8.62
C LYS A 2 -4.92 1.65 -8.86
N GLY A 3 -4.24 1.05 -7.89
CA GLY A 3 -2.83 0.75 -8.00
C GLY A 3 -2.43 -0.28 -6.96
N THR A 4 -1.11 -0.36 -6.76
CA THR A 4 -0.47 -1.33 -5.89
C THR A 4 0.23 -0.62 -4.73
N ALA A 5 -0.16 -0.93 -3.49
CA ALA A 5 0.64 -0.55 -2.32
C ALA A 5 1.64 -1.65 -1.98
N ILE A 6 2.86 -1.23 -1.65
CA ILE A 6 3.95 -2.10 -1.23
C ILE A 6 4.31 -1.74 0.21
N LEU A 7 4.11 -2.69 1.11
CA LEU A 7 4.28 -2.51 2.54
C LEU A 7 5.50 -3.29 3.01
N PHE A 8 6.47 -2.59 3.57
CA PHE A 8 7.63 -3.21 4.20
C PHE A 8 7.37 -3.38 5.69
N GLN A 9 7.44 -4.63 6.13
CA GLN A 9 7.39 -5.04 7.53
C GLN A 9 8.76 -5.63 7.90
N GLU A 10 9.09 -5.73 9.19
CA GLU A 10 10.42 -6.16 9.63
C GLU A 10 10.90 -7.49 9.02
N GLN A 11 9.99 -8.42 8.72
CA GLN A 11 10.32 -9.76 8.22
C GLN A 11 9.57 -10.18 6.95
N LYS A 12 8.76 -9.30 6.37
CA LYS A 12 7.99 -9.61 5.16
C LYS A 12 7.64 -8.36 4.37
N VAL A 13 7.45 -8.54 3.08
CA VAL A 13 6.93 -7.51 2.18
C VAL A 13 5.55 -7.95 1.74
N THR A 14 4.56 -7.06 1.88
CA THR A 14 3.18 -7.33 1.45
C THR A 14 2.86 -6.42 0.27
N PHE A 15 2.42 -7.02 -0.82
CA PHE A 15 1.93 -6.31 -2.01
C PHE A 15 0.41 -6.35 -1.98
N ILE A 16 -0.22 -5.20 -2.14
CA ILE A 16 -1.68 -5.09 -2.18
C ILE A 16 -2.04 -4.42 -3.49
N GLU A 17 -2.52 -5.21 -4.42
CA GLU A 17 -2.92 -4.81 -5.77
C GLU A 17 -4.43 -4.47 -5.80
N ASP A 18 -4.87 -3.77 -6.84
CA ASP A 18 -6.27 -3.38 -7.08
C ASP A 18 -6.91 -2.53 -5.95
N ILE A 19 -6.11 -1.75 -5.24
CA ILE A 19 -6.61 -0.87 -4.17
C ILE A 19 -6.73 0.56 -4.64
N ASP A 20 -7.67 1.30 -4.05
CA ASP A 20 -7.80 2.73 -4.28
C ASP A 20 -6.68 3.51 -3.60
N HIS A 21 -6.24 4.61 -4.23
CA HIS A 21 -5.22 5.50 -3.67
C HIS A 21 -5.57 6.00 -2.26
N SER A 22 -6.86 6.20 -1.96
CA SER A 22 -7.32 6.58 -0.61
C SER A 22 -6.97 5.54 0.47
N ILE A 23 -7.00 4.25 0.13
CA ILE A 23 -6.59 3.17 1.05
C ILE A 23 -5.09 3.28 1.33
N TYR A 24 -4.27 3.55 0.31
CA TYR A 24 -2.84 3.78 0.49
C TYR A 24 -2.56 5.01 1.35
N GLU A 25 -3.27 6.11 1.15
CA GLU A 25 -3.13 7.30 1.99
C GLU A 25 -3.47 7.00 3.45
N GLU A 26 -4.55 6.25 3.73
CA GLU A 26 -4.87 5.81 5.09
C GLU A 26 -3.76 4.95 5.72
N ILE A 27 -3.15 4.06 4.93
CA ILE A 27 -2.04 3.21 5.42
C ILE A 27 -0.77 4.04 5.63
N LYS A 28 -0.52 5.02 4.75
CA LYS A 28 0.62 5.92 4.85
C LYS A 28 0.49 6.84 6.06
N ASP A 29 -0.71 7.32 6.40
CA ASP A 29 -0.96 8.09 7.61
C ASP A 29 -0.74 7.25 8.88
N GLN A 30 -1.07 5.96 8.82
CA GLN A 30 -0.78 4.99 9.90
C GLN A 30 0.65 4.43 9.86
N CYS A 31 1.47 4.83 8.88
CA CYS A 31 2.85 4.38 8.75
C CYS A 31 3.68 4.85 9.96
N GLY A 32 4.36 3.90 10.61
CA GLY A 32 5.12 4.18 11.84
C GLY A 32 4.32 4.03 13.14
N CYS A 33 3.02 3.72 13.09
CA CYS A 33 2.30 3.21 14.25
C CYS A 33 2.67 1.74 14.53
N GLU A 34 2.69 1.33 15.80
CA GLU A 34 2.98 -0.06 16.21
C GLU A 34 1.97 -1.07 15.64
N GLN A 35 0.76 -0.62 15.31
CA GLN A 35 -0.30 -1.43 14.71
C GLN A 35 -1.03 -0.66 13.61
N CYS A 36 -0.68 -0.93 12.35
CA CYS A 36 -1.40 -0.43 11.20
C CYS A 36 -2.58 -1.37 10.88
N ASN A 37 -3.79 -0.81 10.94
CA ASN A 37 -5.03 -1.54 10.72
C ASN A 37 -5.77 -0.87 9.56
N CYS A 38 -5.92 -1.56 8.44
CA CYS A 38 -6.64 -1.00 7.29
C CYS A 38 -7.79 -1.92 6.88
N LYS A 39 -8.88 -1.31 6.40
CA LYS A 39 -10.07 -2.02 5.96
C LYS A 39 -10.01 -2.20 4.43
N LEU A 40 -9.56 -3.37 3.99
CA LEU A 40 -9.46 -3.74 2.59
C LEU A 40 -10.63 -4.63 2.20
N GLU A 41 -11.38 -4.25 1.17
CA GLU A 41 -12.53 -5.01 0.66
C GLU A 41 -13.49 -5.49 1.77
N ASN A 42 -13.79 -4.60 2.72
CA ASN A 42 -14.65 -4.88 3.87
C ASN A 42 -14.09 -5.88 4.91
N LYS A 43 -12.85 -6.35 4.74
CA LYS A 43 -12.10 -7.12 5.73
C LYS A 43 -11.11 -6.21 6.47
N LEU A 44 -11.08 -6.33 7.80
CA LEU A 44 -10.05 -5.69 8.61
C LEU A 44 -8.77 -6.51 8.50
N VAL A 45 -7.74 -5.91 7.91
CA VAL A 45 -6.41 -6.53 7.81
C VAL A 45 -5.47 -5.77 8.75
N ASN A 46 -4.85 -6.52 9.66
CA ASN A 46 -3.83 -5.99 10.56
C ASN A 46 -2.45 -6.28 9.95
N PHE A 47 -1.73 -5.22 9.61
CA PHE A 47 -0.38 -5.30 9.05
C PHE A 47 0.71 -5.13 10.12
N GLY A 48 0.37 -4.84 11.37
CA GLY A 48 1.36 -4.58 12.42
C GLY A 48 2.21 -3.35 12.10
N PHE A 49 3.49 -3.38 12.45
CA PHE A 49 4.42 -2.31 12.10
C PHE A 49 4.77 -2.37 10.61
N VAL A 50 4.38 -1.34 9.88
CA VAL A 50 4.71 -1.12 8.46
C VAL A 50 5.48 0.19 8.34
N SER A 51 6.71 0.09 7.84
CA SER A 51 7.57 1.21 7.49
C SER A 51 8.78 0.70 6.72
N PRO A 52 9.08 1.20 5.50
CA PRO A 52 8.34 2.19 4.70
C PRO A 52 7.15 1.62 3.89
N VAL A 53 6.27 2.49 3.39
CA VAL A 53 5.16 2.15 2.48
C VAL A 53 5.34 2.87 1.14
N PHE A 54 5.18 2.16 0.03
CA PHE A 54 5.27 2.71 -1.33
C PHE A 54 3.96 2.51 -2.09
N TRP A 55 3.73 3.38 -3.07
CA TRP A 55 2.60 3.32 -3.99
C TRP A 55 3.11 3.22 -5.42
N HIS A 56 2.49 2.34 -6.18
CA HIS A 56 2.71 2.20 -7.61
C HIS A 56 1.37 2.30 -8.31
N GLU A 57 1.20 3.30 -9.16
CA GLU A 57 0.00 3.40 -10.02
C GLU A 57 0.08 2.33 -11.11
N ASP A 58 -1.07 1.71 -11.43
CA ASP A 58 -1.14 0.68 -12.48
C ASP A 58 -0.88 1.27 -13.88
N GLU A 59 -0.99 2.60 -14.04
CA GLU A 59 -0.55 3.29 -15.24
C GLU A 59 0.98 3.35 -15.27
N ILE A 60 1.59 2.30 -15.79
CA ILE A 60 2.97 2.37 -16.27
C ILE A 60 2.95 3.22 -17.54
N ASP A 61 3.20 4.51 -17.38
CA ASP A 61 3.48 5.45 -18.46
C ASP A 61 4.81 5.03 -19.12
N TRP A 62 4.77 4.02 -19.99
CA TRP A 62 5.90 3.66 -20.84
C TRP A 62 6.03 4.70 -21.96
N ASP A 63 6.30 5.96 -21.62
CA ASP A 63 6.76 6.97 -22.58
C ASP A 63 8.26 6.75 -22.87
N TYR A 64 8.65 5.50 -23.12
CA TYR A 64 9.91 5.21 -23.81
C TYR A 64 9.66 5.45 -25.30
N GLY A 65 9.54 6.73 -25.64
CA GLY A 65 9.49 7.23 -27.01
C GLY A 65 10.70 6.74 -27.79
N TYR A 66 10.45 5.85 -28.73
CA TYR A 66 11.38 5.38 -29.75
C TYR A 66 11.60 6.44 -30.83
#